data_AF-A0A9D6U852-F1
#
_entry.id   AF-A0A9D6U852-F1
#
_cell.length_a   1.000
_cell.length_b   1.000
_cell.length_c   1.000
_cell.angle_alpha   90.00
_cell.angle_beta   90.00
_cell.angle_gamma   90.00
#
_symmetry.space_group_name_H-M   'P 1'
#
loop_
_entity.id
_entity.type
_entity.pdbx_description
1 polymer ?
#
loop_
_entity_poly.entity_id
_entity_poly.type
_entity_poly.pdbx_seq_one_letter_code
_entity_poly.pdbx_strand_id
1 'polypeptide(L)'
;MNTEKTTLWDGGKSPFSVAWGKLYMWIFLLSDAFTFSSLLISYGVLRHKYAEVWPKASDVFGHFPFFGEQHIPLAYVGLMTFILILSSVTMVLAVEASHRKSKKEILIWLSLTIVGGFFFIGSQAWEWTHFIIGSEEGAIHLTKTPDNKFNGMIAHWANPEKTAILLPDGSPLTPQQSAPYIANAEEVTGANLEVNEYGPPMFGDYFFGVTGFHGFHVFSGIVINIIVLILVWNGAFNKKGNYGIIENIGLYWHFVDLVWVFVFTCFYLV
;
A
#
# COMPACT_ATOMS: atom_id res chain seq x y z
N MET A 1 18.82 54.85 18.54
CA MET A 1 17.62 54.07 18.87
C MET A 1 17.97 52.61 18.66
N ASN A 2 18.48 51.95 19.71
CA ASN A 2 18.82 50.53 19.67
C ASN A 2 17.52 49.73 19.83
N THR A 3 17.10 49.04 18.78
CA THR A 3 16.02 48.06 18.87
C THR A 3 16.59 46.77 19.42
N GLU A 4 16.70 46.67 20.74
CA GLU A 4 16.85 45.36 21.37
C GLU A 4 15.63 44.53 21.00
N LYS A 5 15.85 43.43 20.29
CA LYS A 5 14.82 42.43 20.00
C LYS A 5 14.43 41.80 21.33
N THR A 6 13.39 42.31 21.97
CA THR A 6 12.76 41.65 23.11
C THR A 6 12.22 40.31 22.63
N THR A 7 12.89 39.23 22.98
CA THR A 7 12.35 37.88 22.78
C THR A 7 11.19 37.73 23.76
N LEU A 8 9.96 37.64 23.24
CA LEU A 8 8.69 37.47 23.97
C LEU A 8 8.63 36.21 24.88
N TRP A 9 9.69 35.43 24.95
CA TRP A 9 9.75 34.14 25.62
C TRP A 9 10.78 34.19 26.75
N ASP A 10 10.28 34.10 27.98
CA ASP A 10 11.05 34.16 29.23
C ASP A 10 11.37 32.75 29.79
N GLY A 11 10.94 31.68 29.09
CA GLY A 11 11.27 30.29 29.43
C GLY A 11 12.47 29.76 28.63
N GLY A 12 12.98 28.57 28.96
CA GLY A 12 14.20 27.98 28.35
C GLY A 12 14.29 27.99 26.80
N LYS A 13 13.87 26.93 26.10
CA LYS A 13 13.83 26.93 24.63
C LYS A 13 12.49 27.48 24.13
N SER A 14 12.54 28.45 23.22
CA SER A 14 11.33 29.03 22.62
C SER A 14 10.51 27.98 21.88
N PRO A 15 9.17 27.93 22.04
CA PRO A 15 8.30 27.03 21.27
C PRO A 15 8.37 27.28 19.76
N PHE A 16 8.85 28.46 19.34
CA PHE A 16 9.08 28.81 17.93
C PHE A 16 10.50 28.50 17.44
N SER A 17 11.38 27.91 18.27
CA SER A 17 12.77 27.60 17.92
C SER A 17 12.98 26.27 17.17
N VAL A 18 11.94 25.77 16.48
CA VAL A 18 12.02 24.53 15.71
C VAL A 18 12.95 24.72 14.52
N ALA A 19 13.86 23.78 14.31
CA ALA A 19 14.73 23.80 13.14
C ALA A 19 13.90 23.76 11.85
N TRP A 20 14.20 24.65 10.90
CA TRP A 20 13.46 24.75 9.63
C TRP A 20 13.28 23.40 8.93
N GLY A 21 14.32 22.55 8.91
CA GLY A 21 14.23 21.21 8.32
C GLY A 21 13.19 20.29 8.99
N LYS A 22 12.99 20.40 10.31
CA LYS A 22 11.94 19.65 11.02
C LYS A 22 10.55 20.20 10.72
N LEU A 23 10.41 21.53 10.68
CA LEU A 23 9.12 22.16 10.37
C LEU A 23 8.63 21.80 8.97
N TYR A 24 9.49 21.90 7.95
CA TYR A 24 9.14 21.52 6.58
C TYR A 24 8.82 20.02 6.45
N MET A 25 9.52 19.16 7.19
CA MET A 25 9.18 17.74 7.25
C MET A 25 7.75 17.54 7.76
N TRP A 26 7.37 18.16 8.88
CA TRP A 26 6.00 18.05 9.39
C TRP A 26 4.93 18.59 8.43
N ILE A 27 5.18 19.71 7.75
CA ILE A 27 4.26 20.25 6.75
C ILE A 27 4.10 19.27 5.58
N PHE A 28 5.21 18.70 5.09
CA PHE A 28 5.22 17.71 4.03
C PHE A 28 4.46 16.42 4.42
N LEU A 29 4.72 15.88 5.61
CA LEU A 29 4.00 14.71 6.11
C LEU A 29 2.50 14.99 6.28
N LEU A 30 2.14 16.19 6.73
CA LEU A 30 0.75 16.59 6.87
C LEU A 30 0.04 16.70 5.51
N SER A 31 0.71 17.22 4.47
CA SER A 31 0.13 17.26 3.13
C SER A 31 -0.12 15.86 2.58
N ASP A 32 0.85 14.95 2.74
CA ASP A 32 0.69 13.55 2.30
C ASP A 32 -0.43 12.86 3.08
N ALA A 33 -0.53 13.10 4.39
CA ALA A 33 -1.60 12.56 5.23
C ALA A 33 -2.99 12.97 4.71
N PHE A 34 -3.16 14.24 4.31
CA PHE A 34 -4.43 14.70 3.73
C PHE A 34 -4.71 14.08 2.36
N THR A 35 -3.69 13.92 1.50
CA THR A 35 -3.85 13.25 0.21
C THR A 35 -4.28 11.80 0.38
N PHE A 36 -3.61 11.02 1.23
CA PHE A 36 -4.02 9.63 1.51
C PHE A 36 -5.41 9.55 2.16
N SER A 37 -5.72 10.45 3.09
CA SER A 37 -7.04 10.49 3.74
C SER A 37 -8.15 10.74 2.72
N SER A 38 -7.96 11.66 1.78
CA SER A 38 -8.94 11.94 0.73
C SER A 38 -9.16 10.71 -0.17
N LEU A 39 -8.09 10.01 -0.56
CA LEU A 39 -8.18 8.79 -1.37
C LEU A 39 -8.90 7.67 -0.63
N LEU A 40 -8.57 7.44 0.65
CA LEU A 40 -9.19 6.38 1.46
C LEU A 40 -10.67 6.67 1.80
N ILE A 41 -11.03 7.93 2.05
CA ILE A 41 -12.44 8.31 2.25
C ILE A 41 -13.22 8.07 0.95
N SER A 42 -12.66 8.48 -0.19
CA SER A 42 -13.29 8.27 -1.49
C SER A 42 -13.50 6.77 -1.79
N TYR A 43 -12.48 5.95 -1.53
CA TYR A 43 -12.58 4.49 -1.58
C TYR A 43 -13.70 3.97 -0.66
N GLY A 44 -13.74 4.40 0.60
CA GLY A 44 -14.72 3.96 1.59
C GLY A 44 -16.17 4.26 1.18
N VAL A 45 -16.41 5.43 0.58
CA VAL A 45 -17.74 5.80 0.06
C VAL A 45 -18.17 4.88 -1.09
N LEU A 46 -17.27 4.58 -2.03
CA LEU A 46 -17.58 3.70 -3.17
C LEU A 46 -17.78 2.26 -2.71
N ARG A 47 -16.90 1.75 -1.84
CA ARG A 47 -17.04 0.44 -1.23
C ARG A 47 -18.39 0.28 -0.52
N HIS A 48 -18.81 1.29 0.26
CA HIS A 48 -20.10 1.27 0.93
C HIS A 48 -21.27 1.30 -0.06
N LYS A 49 -21.19 2.12 -1.11
CA LYS A 49 -22.23 2.24 -2.13
C LYS A 49 -22.42 0.95 -2.94
N TYR A 50 -21.35 0.22 -3.21
CA TYR A 50 -21.32 -0.99 -4.03
C TYR A 50 -21.09 -2.27 -3.19
N ALA A 51 -21.45 -2.25 -1.90
CA ALA A 51 -21.11 -3.31 -0.96
C ALA A 51 -21.55 -4.73 -1.40
N GLU A 52 -22.67 -4.83 -2.10
CA GLU A 52 -23.22 -6.11 -2.58
C GLU A 52 -22.40 -6.75 -3.71
N VAL A 53 -21.63 -5.97 -4.46
CA VAL A 53 -20.85 -6.42 -5.62
C VAL A 53 -19.34 -6.19 -5.45
N TRP A 54 -18.94 -5.67 -4.28
CA TRP A 54 -17.54 -5.38 -3.99
C TRP A 54 -16.81 -6.69 -3.63
N PRO A 55 -15.61 -6.94 -4.17
CA PRO A 55 -14.88 -8.16 -3.87
C PRO A 55 -14.57 -8.32 -2.40
N LYS A 56 -14.61 -9.58 -1.95
CA LYS A 56 -14.08 -9.97 -0.64
C LYS A 56 -12.57 -10.14 -0.74
N ALA A 57 -11.85 -9.47 0.16
CA ALA A 57 -10.39 -9.50 0.18
C ALA A 57 -9.83 -10.93 0.33
N SER A 58 -10.48 -11.79 1.11
CA SER A 58 -10.06 -13.19 1.29
C SER A 58 -10.01 -14.00 0.01
N ASP A 59 -10.88 -13.68 -0.94
CA ASP A 59 -11.07 -14.43 -2.18
C ASP A 59 -10.15 -13.90 -3.29
N VAL A 60 -9.75 -12.63 -3.14
CA VAL A 60 -8.92 -11.91 -4.09
C VAL A 60 -7.43 -12.04 -3.75
N PHE A 61 -7.07 -12.06 -2.46
CA PHE A 61 -5.68 -12.10 -1.98
C PHE A 61 -5.33 -13.45 -1.34
N GLY A 62 -5.34 -14.52 -2.15
CA GLY A 62 -5.01 -15.88 -1.70
C GLY A 62 -3.62 -16.40 -2.10
N HIS A 63 -2.90 -15.69 -2.96
CA HIS A 63 -1.66 -16.16 -3.57
C HIS A 63 -0.46 -16.03 -2.62
N PHE A 64 0.36 -17.08 -2.52
CA PHE A 64 1.61 -17.07 -1.76
C PHE A 64 2.78 -17.52 -2.65
N PRO A 65 3.87 -16.74 -2.74
CA PRO A 65 4.97 -17.06 -3.64
C PRO A 65 5.64 -18.37 -3.25
N PHE A 66 5.91 -19.23 -4.24
CA PHE A 66 6.57 -20.54 -4.08
C PHE A 66 5.74 -21.65 -3.41
N PHE A 67 4.45 -21.42 -3.10
CA PHE A 67 3.56 -22.43 -2.50
C PHE A 67 2.48 -22.97 -3.46
N GLY A 68 2.63 -22.72 -4.77
CA GLY A 68 1.69 -23.18 -5.80
C GLY A 68 0.33 -22.46 -5.73
N GLU A 69 -0.71 -23.05 -6.33
CA GLU A 69 -2.09 -22.54 -6.32
C GLU A 69 -2.82 -22.76 -4.99
N GLN A 70 -2.09 -23.00 -3.90
CA GLN A 70 -2.71 -23.17 -2.61
C GLN A 70 -3.24 -21.82 -2.14
N HIS A 71 -4.58 -21.69 -2.11
CA HIS A 71 -5.25 -20.50 -1.63
C HIS A 71 -5.07 -20.35 -0.11
N ILE A 72 -4.16 -19.46 0.30
CA ILE A 72 -3.90 -19.12 1.71
C ILE A 72 -4.30 -17.66 1.93
N PRO A 73 -5.58 -17.40 2.32
CA PRO A 73 -6.11 -16.05 2.39
C PRO A 73 -5.25 -15.13 3.25
N LEU A 74 -4.87 -13.97 2.69
CA LEU A 74 -4.21 -12.86 3.39
C LEU A 74 -2.84 -13.17 4.00
N ALA A 75 -2.32 -14.39 3.87
CA ALA A 75 -1.08 -14.80 4.56
C ALA A 75 0.15 -14.08 4.01
N TYR A 76 0.27 -13.98 2.68
CA TYR A 76 1.40 -13.28 2.06
C TYR A 76 1.36 -11.78 2.36
N VAL A 77 0.17 -11.19 2.28
CA VAL A 77 -0.09 -9.79 2.61
C VAL A 77 0.26 -9.48 4.07
N GLY A 78 -0.12 -10.38 4.99
CA GLY A 78 0.25 -10.30 6.40
C GLY A 78 1.76 -10.37 6.60
N LEU A 79 2.46 -11.25 5.88
CA LEU A 79 3.92 -11.37 5.95
C LEU A 79 4.63 -10.11 5.48
N MET A 80 4.25 -9.53 4.32
CA MET A 80 4.89 -8.30 3.84
C MET A 80 4.63 -7.12 4.78
N THR A 81 3.44 -7.04 5.38
CA THR A 81 3.08 -6.01 6.36
C THR A 81 3.91 -6.15 7.64
N PHE A 82 4.06 -7.38 8.13
CA PHE A 82 4.94 -7.68 9.25
C PHE A 82 6.39 -7.26 8.99
N ILE A 83 6.91 -7.51 7.79
CA ILE A 83 8.26 -7.11 7.40
C ILE A 83 8.42 -5.59 7.34
N LEU A 84 7.41 -4.86 6.84
CA LEU A 84 7.45 -3.40 6.82
C LEU A 84 7.45 -2.81 8.24
N ILE A 85 6.60 -3.32 9.13
CA ILE A 85 6.56 -2.90 10.55
C ILE A 85 7.90 -3.21 11.24
N LEU A 86 8.50 -4.38 10.99
CA LEU A 86 9.84 -4.69 11.50
C LEU A 86 10.91 -3.74 10.94
N SER A 87 10.81 -3.32 9.68
CA SER A 87 11.72 -2.33 9.10
C SER A 87 11.61 -0.94 9.78
N SER A 88 10.42 -0.64 10.32
CA SER A 88 10.17 0.53 11.15
C SER A 88 10.94 0.42 12.47
N VAL A 89 10.90 -0.74 13.13
CA VAL A 89 11.69 -0.99 14.35
C VAL A 89 13.19 -0.81 14.08
N THR A 90 13.70 -1.34 12.98
CA THR A 90 15.13 -1.15 12.62
C THR A 90 15.45 0.31 12.34
N MET A 91 14.51 1.09 11.79
CA MET A 91 14.68 2.54 11.62
C MET A 91 14.80 3.27 12.97
N VAL A 92 13.96 2.93 13.96
CA VAL A 92 14.07 3.52 15.31
C VAL A 92 15.46 3.27 15.89
N LEU A 93 15.97 2.04 15.75
CA LEU A 93 17.30 1.67 16.24
C LEU A 93 18.43 2.42 15.49
N ALA A 94 18.24 2.72 14.20
CA ALA A 94 19.16 3.56 13.44
C ALA A 94 19.17 5.01 13.95
N VAL A 95 18.00 5.59 14.22
CA VAL A 95 17.87 6.94 14.79
C VAL A 95 18.50 6.98 16.19
N GLU A 96 18.26 5.98 17.03
CA GLU A 96 18.84 5.89 18.36
C GLU A 96 20.37 5.76 18.31
N ALA A 97 20.90 4.90 17.43
CA ALA A 97 22.32 4.77 17.16
C ALA A 97 22.95 6.09 16.67
N SER A 98 22.19 6.92 15.96
CA SER A 98 22.62 8.25 15.54
C SER A 98 22.83 9.21 16.71
N HIS A 99 21.98 9.13 17.74
CA HIS A 99 22.14 9.90 18.97
C HIS A 99 23.36 9.43 19.77
N ARG A 100 23.62 8.11 19.78
CA ARG A 100 24.86 7.53 20.34
C ARG A 100 26.10 7.81 19.50
N LYS A 101 25.95 8.37 18.28
CA LYS A 101 27.03 8.58 17.29
C LYS A 101 27.77 7.28 16.93
N SER A 102 27.09 6.13 17.02
CA SER A 102 27.67 4.83 16.71
C SER A 102 27.56 4.55 15.21
N LYS A 103 28.59 4.96 14.44
CA LYS A 103 28.62 4.76 12.97
C LYS A 103 28.31 3.32 12.56
N LYS A 104 28.89 2.34 13.26
CA LYS A 104 28.73 0.91 12.95
C LYS A 104 27.27 0.47 13.10
N GLU A 105 26.62 0.85 14.19
CA GLU A 105 25.22 0.52 14.43
C GLU A 105 24.29 1.21 13.43
N ILE A 106 24.52 2.49 13.13
CA ILE A 106 23.74 3.23 12.13
C ILE A 106 23.77 2.49 10.79
N LEU A 107 24.96 2.03 10.36
CA LEU A 107 25.12 1.30 9.11
C LEU A 107 24.35 -0.03 9.11
N ILE A 108 24.40 -0.80 10.20
CA ILE A 108 23.69 -2.07 10.32
C ILE A 108 22.18 -1.83 10.28
N TRP A 109 21.67 -0.95 11.14
CA TRP A 109 20.23 -0.73 11.27
C TRP A 109 19.62 -0.09 10.02
N LEU A 110 20.27 0.90 9.40
CA LEU A 110 19.80 1.46 8.13
C LEU A 110 19.81 0.42 7.01
N SER A 111 20.83 -0.45 6.95
CA SER A 111 20.88 -1.51 5.94
C SER A 111 19.72 -2.49 6.09
N LEU A 112 19.37 -2.87 7.32
CA LEU A 112 18.23 -3.73 7.60
C LEU A 112 16.90 -3.07 7.21
N THR A 113 16.73 -1.77 7.49
CA THR A 113 15.54 -1.02 7.04
C THR A 113 15.42 -1.03 5.52
N ILE A 114 16.52 -0.77 4.80
CA ILE A 114 16.55 -0.77 3.32
C ILE A 114 16.18 -2.15 2.77
N VAL A 115 16.73 -3.23 3.34
CA VAL A 115 16.41 -4.61 2.94
C VAL A 115 14.92 -4.92 3.16
N GLY A 116 14.36 -4.52 4.30
CA GLY A 116 12.92 -4.65 4.56
C GLY A 116 12.06 -3.89 3.55
N GLY A 117 12.46 -2.67 3.20
CA GLY A 117 11.79 -1.87 2.16
C GLY A 117 11.84 -2.53 0.77
N PHE A 118 12.98 -3.07 0.36
CA PHE A 118 13.10 -3.79 -0.91
C PHE A 118 12.25 -5.06 -0.94
N PHE A 119 12.21 -5.82 0.16
CA PHE A 119 11.35 -6.99 0.26
C PHE A 119 9.88 -6.59 0.11
N PHE A 120 9.47 -5.52 0.78
CA PHE A 120 8.10 -5.01 0.70
C PHE A 120 7.73 -4.59 -0.74
N ILE A 121 8.53 -3.74 -1.39
CA ILE A 121 8.19 -3.26 -2.74
C ILE A 121 8.28 -4.37 -3.79
N GLY A 122 9.22 -5.32 -3.63
CA GLY A 122 9.28 -6.51 -4.47
C GLY A 122 8.06 -7.42 -4.28
N SER A 123 7.56 -7.53 -3.06
CA SER A 123 6.33 -8.28 -2.76
C SER A 123 5.11 -7.63 -3.39
N GLN A 124 4.99 -6.30 -3.30
CA GLN A 124 3.94 -5.54 -3.97
C GLN A 124 3.99 -5.69 -5.50
N ALA A 125 5.17 -5.58 -6.10
CA ALA A 125 5.32 -5.77 -7.54
C ALA A 125 4.93 -7.18 -7.99
N TRP A 126 5.26 -8.20 -7.19
CA TRP A 126 4.86 -9.58 -7.44
C TRP A 126 3.35 -9.77 -7.33
N GLU A 127 2.73 -9.24 -6.28
CA GLU A 127 1.28 -9.25 -6.08
C GLU A 127 0.56 -8.57 -7.26
N TRP A 128 0.97 -7.36 -7.62
CA TRP A 128 0.44 -6.65 -8.79
C TRP A 128 0.54 -7.46 -10.07
N THR A 129 1.68 -8.12 -10.30
CA THR A 129 1.87 -8.94 -11.51
C THR A 129 0.88 -10.10 -11.55
N HIS A 130 0.62 -10.77 -10.42
CA HIS A 130 -0.38 -11.84 -10.35
C HIS A 130 -1.80 -11.31 -10.59
N PHE A 131 -2.11 -10.15 -10.03
CA PHE A 131 -3.38 -9.47 -10.26
C PHE A 131 -3.61 -9.08 -11.71
N ILE A 132 -2.57 -8.56 -12.38
CA ILE A 132 -2.67 -8.10 -13.76
C ILE A 132 -2.75 -9.28 -14.74
N ILE A 133 -2.01 -10.36 -14.47
CA ILE A 133 -2.04 -11.58 -15.30
C ILE A 133 -3.38 -12.30 -15.11
N GLY A 134 -3.87 -12.37 -13.88
CA GLY A 134 -5.13 -12.99 -13.51
C GLY A 134 -5.04 -14.46 -13.15
N SER A 135 -6.20 -14.98 -12.76
CA SER A 135 -6.43 -16.37 -12.41
C SER A 135 -6.52 -17.28 -13.64
N GLU A 136 -6.19 -18.57 -13.48
CA GLU A 136 -6.33 -19.55 -14.58
C GLU A 136 -7.80 -19.75 -15.00
N GLU A 137 -8.73 -19.63 -14.06
CA GLU A 137 -10.16 -19.78 -14.31
C GLU A 137 -10.76 -18.57 -15.06
N GLY A 138 -10.24 -17.38 -14.76
CA GLY A 138 -10.78 -16.11 -15.23
C GLY A 138 -12.19 -15.82 -14.71
N ALA A 139 -12.81 -14.80 -15.28
CA ALA A 139 -14.17 -14.39 -14.99
C ALA A 139 -14.93 -14.10 -16.30
N ILE A 140 -16.22 -13.77 -16.18
CA ILE A 140 -17.04 -13.36 -17.32
C ILE A 140 -17.61 -11.97 -17.12
N HIS A 141 -17.49 -11.13 -18.15
CA HIS A 141 -18.13 -9.83 -18.22
C HIS A 141 -19.52 -9.96 -18.82
N LEU A 142 -20.53 -9.63 -18.02
CA LEU A 142 -21.93 -9.75 -18.41
C LEU A 142 -22.35 -8.53 -19.25
N THR A 143 -22.08 -8.55 -20.55
CA THR A 143 -22.40 -7.41 -21.44
C THR A 143 -23.90 -7.14 -21.52
N LYS A 144 -24.72 -8.21 -21.59
CA LYS A 144 -26.19 -8.13 -21.53
C LYS A 144 -26.77 -9.31 -20.75
N THR A 145 -27.57 -9.00 -19.73
CA THR A 145 -28.27 -9.99 -18.92
C THR A 145 -29.76 -10.02 -19.23
N PRO A 146 -30.43 -11.19 -19.10
CA PRO A 146 -31.87 -11.32 -19.34
C PRO A 146 -32.74 -10.39 -18.48
N ASP A 147 -32.27 -10.04 -17.29
CA ASP A 147 -32.96 -9.20 -16.31
C ASP A 147 -32.48 -7.73 -16.30
N ASN A 148 -31.50 -7.39 -17.14
CA ASN A 148 -30.78 -6.10 -17.15
C ASN A 148 -30.16 -5.67 -15.81
N LYS A 149 -30.17 -6.53 -14.77
CA LYS A 149 -29.75 -6.17 -13.41
C LYS A 149 -28.23 -6.11 -13.28
N PHE A 150 -27.52 -7.00 -13.97
CA PHE A 150 -26.07 -7.18 -13.85
C PHE A 150 -25.31 -6.79 -15.11
N ASN A 151 -25.93 -5.99 -15.99
CA ASN A 151 -25.28 -5.48 -17.19
C ASN A 151 -24.00 -4.72 -16.84
N GLY A 152 -22.89 -5.11 -17.48
CA GLY A 152 -21.57 -4.53 -17.28
C GLY A 152 -20.85 -5.00 -16.02
N MET A 153 -21.39 -5.98 -15.28
CA MET A 153 -20.77 -6.54 -14.08
C MET A 153 -20.02 -7.84 -14.37
N ILE A 154 -19.19 -8.24 -13.43
CA ILE A 154 -18.35 -9.43 -13.52
C ILE A 154 -19.00 -10.57 -12.72
N ALA A 155 -19.16 -11.72 -13.36
CA ALA A 155 -19.56 -12.96 -12.74
C ALA A 155 -18.42 -13.98 -12.79
N HIS A 156 -18.40 -14.90 -11.83
CA HIS A 156 -17.33 -15.89 -11.69
C HIS A 156 -17.84 -17.28 -12.05
N TRP A 157 -16.94 -18.18 -12.43
CA TRP A 157 -17.32 -19.56 -12.68
C TRP A 157 -17.67 -20.26 -11.37
N ALA A 158 -18.78 -21.01 -11.36
CA ALA A 158 -19.16 -21.83 -10.22
C ALA A 158 -18.57 -23.25 -10.29
N ASN A 159 -18.03 -23.63 -11.45
CA ASN A 159 -17.43 -24.94 -11.67
C ASN A 159 -16.28 -24.89 -12.70
N PRO A 160 -15.31 -25.82 -12.61
CA PRO A 160 -14.17 -25.88 -13.54
C PRO A 160 -14.56 -26.13 -15.00
N GLU A 161 -15.71 -26.75 -15.24
CA GLU A 161 -16.22 -27.02 -16.60
C GLU A 161 -16.79 -25.76 -17.28
N LYS A 162 -16.81 -24.60 -16.60
CA LYS A 162 -17.33 -23.32 -17.11
C LYS A 162 -18.77 -23.42 -17.65
N THR A 163 -19.61 -24.20 -16.97
CA THR A 163 -21.02 -24.37 -17.36
C THR A 163 -21.99 -23.67 -16.44
N ALA A 164 -21.58 -23.36 -15.20
CA ALA A 164 -22.36 -22.66 -14.19
C ALA A 164 -21.62 -21.40 -13.71
N ILE A 165 -22.37 -20.36 -13.32
CA ILE A 165 -21.80 -19.08 -12.88
C ILE A 165 -22.31 -18.69 -11.49
N LEU A 166 -21.47 -17.97 -10.75
CA LEU A 166 -21.83 -17.18 -9.59
C LEU A 166 -22.12 -15.76 -10.08
N LEU A 167 -23.35 -15.28 -9.85
CA LEU A 167 -23.72 -13.90 -10.17
C LEU A 167 -22.89 -12.90 -9.33
N PRO A 168 -22.86 -11.61 -9.73
CA PRO A 168 -22.09 -10.59 -9.00
C PRO A 168 -22.47 -10.41 -7.53
N ASP A 169 -23.69 -10.81 -7.13
CA ASP A 169 -24.17 -10.83 -5.74
C ASP A 169 -23.82 -12.13 -5.00
N GLY A 170 -23.07 -13.04 -5.64
CA GLY A 170 -22.68 -14.34 -5.12
C GLY A 170 -23.73 -15.44 -5.26
N SER A 171 -24.90 -15.16 -5.84
CA SER A 171 -25.94 -16.19 -6.00
C SER A 171 -25.55 -17.22 -7.08
N PRO A 172 -25.57 -18.53 -6.78
CA PRO A 172 -25.19 -19.55 -7.74
C PRO A 172 -26.31 -19.84 -8.74
N LEU A 173 -25.97 -19.97 -10.02
CA LEU A 173 -26.88 -20.40 -11.08
C LEU A 173 -26.57 -21.82 -11.53
N THR A 174 -27.61 -22.58 -11.84
CA THR A 174 -27.45 -23.89 -12.49
C THR A 174 -26.93 -23.73 -13.93
N PRO A 175 -26.36 -24.78 -14.55
CA PRO A 175 -25.90 -24.67 -15.93
C PRO A 175 -26.97 -24.21 -16.93
N GLN A 176 -28.22 -24.64 -16.74
CA GLN A 176 -29.34 -24.26 -17.60
C GLN A 176 -29.71 -22.78 -17.45
N GLN A 177 -29.60 -22.24 -16.23
CA GLN A 177 -29.86 -20.82 -15.95
C GLN A 177 -28.70 -19.93 -16.35
N SER A 178 -27.47 -20.45 -16.36
CA SER A 178 -26.25 -19.72 -16.70
C SER A 178 -26.09 -19.52 -18.22
N ALA A 179 -26.59 -20.47 -19.03
CA ALA A 179 -26.50 -20.43 -20.49
C ALA A 179 -26.88 -19.07 -21.15
N PRO A 180 -28.00 -18.40 -20.81
CA PRO A 180 -28.34 -17.11 -21.41
C PRO A 180 -27.41 -15.96 -20.99
N TYR A 181 -26.81 -16.04 -19.81
CA TYR A 181 -25.81 -15.06 -19.34
C TYR A 181 -24.48 -15.26 -20.07
N ILE A 182 -24.00 -16.51 -20.14
CA ILE A 182 -22.75 -16.86 -20.82
C ILE A 182 -22.81 -16.51 -22.32
N ALA A 183 -23.96 -16.72 -22.97
CA ALA A 183 -24.12 -16.49 -24.40
C ALA A 183 -23.86 -15.04 -24.86
N ASN A 184 -23.97 -14.07 -23.95
CA ASN A 184 -23.73 -12.64 -24.23
C ASN A 184 -22.60 -12.07 -23.36
N ALA A 185 -21.74 -12.94 -22.82
CA ALA A 185 -20.63 -12.55 -21.97
C ALA A 185 -19.30 -12.66 -22.69
N GLU A 186 -18.34 -11.86 -22.26
CA GLU A 186 -16.96 -11.89 -22.71
C GLU A 186 -16.08 -12.48 -21.59
N GLU A 187 -15.17 -13.40 -21.92
CA GLU A 187 -14.21 -13.89 -20.93
C GLU A 187 -13.19 -12.81 -20.59
N VAL A 188 -12.90 -12.67 -19.31
CA VAL A 188 -11.97 -11.70 -18.74
C VAL A 188 -10.95 -12.44 -17.91
N THR A 189 -9.69 -12.09 -18.08
CA THR A 189 -8.59 -12.59 -17.25
C THR A 189 -7.78 -11.41 -16.76
N GLY A 190 -7.49 -11.40 -15.46
CA GLY A 190 -6.69 -10.39 -14.80
C GLY A 190 -7.41 -9.06 -14.58
N ALA A 191 -6.64 -8.12 -14.05
CA ALA A 191 -7.11 -6.81 -13.67
C ALA A 191 -6.38 -5.70 -14.44
N ASN A 192 -7.17 -4.80 -15.03
CA ASN A 192 -6.72 -3.54 -15.57
C ASN A 192 -7.73 -2.43 -15.23
N LEU A 193 -7.52 -1.23 -15.78
CA LEU A 193 -8.33 -0.04 -15.47
C LEU A 193 -9.71 -0.03 -16.14
N GLU A 194 -9.94 -0.91 -17.12
CA GLU A 194 -11.19 -0.97 -17.88
C GLU A 194 -12.00 -2.21 -17.49
N VAL A 195 -11.32 -3.34 -17.29
CA VAL A 195 -11.91 -4.64 -17.00
C VAL A 195 -11.12 -5.31 -15.89
N ASN A 196 -11.83 -5.94 -14.96
CA ASN A 196 -11.25 -6.49 -13.75
C ASN A 196 -11.90 -7.81 -13.38
N GLU A 197 -11.17 -8.91 -13.41
CA GLU A 197 -11.71 -10.23 -13.06
C GLU A 197 -12.24 -10.29 -11.62
N TYR A 198 -11.67 -9.50 -10.70
CA TYR A 198 -12.00 -9.59 -9.28
C TYR A 198 -13.25 -8.79 -8.88
N GLY A 199 -13.82 -7.95 -9.75
CA GLY A 199 -14.96 -7.13 -9.39
C GLY A 199 -15.13 -5.89 -10.27
N PRO A 200 -15.80 -4.83 -9.77
CA PRO A 200 -15.99 -3.62 -10.57
C PRO A 200 -14.63 -3.00 -10.94
N PRO A 201 -14.50 -2.35 -12.12
CA PRO A 201 -13.26 -1.68 -12.53
C PRO A 201 -12.75 -0.69 -11.47
N MET A 202 -13.67 0.00 -10.78
CA MET A 202 -13.34 0.92 -9.69
C MET A 202 -12.58 0.26 -8.53
N PHE A 203 -12.75 -1.04 -8.28
CA PHE A 203 -11.94 -1.73 -7.28
C PHE A 203 -10.47 -1.75 -7.70
N GLY A 204 -10.18 -2.13 -8.95
CA GLY A 204 -8.84 -2.13 -9.52
C GLY A 204 -8.23 -0.73 -9.55
N ASP A 205 -9.00 0.27 -10.00
CA ASP A 205 -8.55 1.67 -10.06
C ASP A 205 -8.05 2.19 -8.71
N TYR A 206 -8.84 1.98 -7.65
CA TYR A 206 -8.45 2.41 -6.30
C TYR A 206 -7.36 1.54 -5.71
N PHE A 207 -7.39 0.23 -5.96
CA PHE A 207 -6.35 -0.68 -5.48
C PHE A 207 -4.98 -0.26 -6.05
N PHE A 208 -4.83 -0.22 -7.37
CA PHE A 208 -3.58 0.17 -8.03
C PHE A 208 -3.23 1.63 -7.78
N GLY A 209 -4.21 2.53 -7.75
CA GLY A 209 -3.98 3.95 -7.47
C GLY A 209 -3.42 4.20 -6.07
N VAL A 210 -4.10 3.70 -5.03
CA VAL A 210 -3.71 3.93 -3.62
C VAL A 210 -2.44 3.17 -3.26
N THR A 211 -2.38 1.88 -3.57
CA THR A 211 -1.19 1.06 -3.24
C THR A 211 0.02 1.47 -4.09
N GLY A 212 -0.19 1.93 -5.33
CA GLY A 212 0.87 2.42 -6.20
C GLY A 212 1.43 3.77 -5.74
N PHE A 213 0.55 4.69 -5.35
CA PHE A 213 0.96 5.97 -4.74
C PHE A 213 1.74 5.73 -3.44
N HIS A 214 1.29 4.80 -2.60
CA HIS A 214 2.05 4.37 -1.42
C HIS A 214 3.39 3.73 -1.79
N GLY A 215 3.42 2.82 -2.77
CA GLY A 215 4.63 2.18 -3.28
C GLY A 215 5.68 3.19 -3.76
N PHE A 216 5.24 4.29 -4.38
CA PHE A 216 6.12 5.40 -4.74
C PHE A 216 6.76 6.06 -3.50
N HIS A 217 6.00 6.25 -2.41
CA HIS A 217 6.55 6.79 -1.16
C HIS A 217 7.59 5.83 -0.56
N VAL A 218 7.28 4.54 -0.49
CA VAL A 218 8.21 3.51 -0.03
C VAL A 218 9.48 3.51 -0.89
N PHE A 219 9.35 3.52 -2.21
CA PHE A 219 10.48 3.58 -3.13
C PHE A 219 11.36 4.81 -2.89
N SER A 220 10.75 6.00 -2.79
CA SER A 220 11.51 7.23 -2.53
C SER A 220 12.18 7.18 -1.15
N GLY A 221 11.54 6.60 -0.14
CA GLY A 221 12.12 6.36 1.18
C GLY A 221 13.32 5.42 1.13
N ILE A 222 13.27 4.36 0.32
CA ILE A 222 14.40 3.44 0.11
C ILE A 222 15.57 4.22 -0.51
N VAL A 223 15.32 5.00 -1.55
CA VAL A 223 16.34 5.82 -2.22
C VAL A 223 16.98 6.81 -1.24
N ILE A 224 16.18 7.52 -0.44
CA ILE A 224 16.67 8.46 0.57
C ILE A 224 17.51 7.74 1.63
N ASN A 225 17.08 6.56 2.10
CA ASN A 225 17.84 5.76 3.06
C ASN A 225 19.17 5.27 2.48
N ILE A 226 19.21 4.86 1.21
CA ILE A 226 20.46 4.49 0.52
C ILE A 226 21.42 5.68 0.46
N ILE A 227 20.93 6.87 0.10
CA ILE A 227 21.75 8.09 0.06
C ILE A 227 22.35 8.35 1.43
N VAL A 228 21.55 8.28 2.51
CA VAL A 228 22.06 8.50 3.86
C VAL A 228 22.99 7.41 4.33
N LEU A 229 22.75 6.15 3.98
CA LEU A 229 23.68 5.06 4.25
C LEU A 229 25.06 5.34 3.64
N ILE A 230 25.10 5.79 2.38
CA ILE A 230 26.34 6.19 1.68
C ILE A 230 27.00 7.38 2.37
N LEU A 231 26.23 8.40 2.79
CA LEU A 231 26.76 9.55 3.52
C LEU A 231 27.36 9.18 4.88
N VAL A 232 26.71 8.27 5.63
CA VAL A 232 27.23 7.74 6.90
C VAL A 232 28.48 6.91 6.62
N TRP A 233 28.48 6.06 5.61
CA TRP A 233 29.63 5.25 5.20
C TRP A 233 30.86 6.12 4.92
N ASN A 234 30.68 7.22 4.18
CA ASN A 234 31.72 8.19 3.87
C ASN A 234 32.12 9.10 5.05
N GLY A 235 31.45 8.98 6.21
CA GLY A 235 31.77 9.73 7.41
C GLY A 235 31.37 11.21 7.38
N ALA A 236 30.41 11.59 6.53
CA ALA A 236 29.96 12.98 6.38
C ALA A 236 29.47 13.60 7.70
N PHE A 237 28.88 12.78 8.59
CA PHE A 237 28.30 13.23 9.85
C PHE A 237 29.31 13.39 10.99
N ASN A 238 30.49 12.76 10.89
CA ASN A 238 31.59 12.97 11.85
C ASN A 238 32.21 14.37 11.74
N LYS A 239 32.10 15.03 10.57
CA LYS A 239 32.67 16.35 10.31
C LYS A 239 31.72 17.52 10.62
N LYS A 240 30.40 17.31 10.53
CA LYS A 240 29.38 18.37 10.64
C LYS A 240 28.48 18.26 11.88
N GLY A 241 28.52 17.14 12.64
CA GLY A 241 27.73 16.95 13.86
C GLY A 241 26.21 16.92 13.69
N ASN A 242 25.69 16.99 12.46
CA ASN A 242 24.26 17.11 12.19
C ASN A 242 23.63 15.75 11.83
N TYR A 243 23.41 14.92 12.84
CA TYR A 243 22.69 13.64 12.70
C TYR A 243 21.16 13.80 12.57
N GLY A 244 20.64 15.03 12.66
CA GLY A 244 19.20 15.31 12.57
C GLY A 244 18.56 14.93 11.24
N ILE A 245 19.36 14.71 10.19
CA ILE A 245 18.84 14.18 8.91
C ILE A 245 18.33 12.74 9.06
N ILE A 246 18.98 11.91 9.90
CA ILE A 246 18.57 10.51 10.13
C ILE A 246 17.24 10.50 10.89
N GLU A 247 17.06 11.40 11.85
CA GLU A 247 15.79 11.59 12.56
C GLU A 247 14.67 12.00 11.60
N ASN A 248 14.91 12.98 10.71
CA ASN A 248 13.91 13.43 9.74
C ASN A 248 13.51 12.30 8.76
N ILE A 249 14.48 11.50 8.31
CA ILE A 249 14.21 10.36 7.43
C ILE A 249 13.49 9.25 8.18
N GLY A 250 13.82 9.04 9.45
CA GLY A 250 13.09 8.14 10.33
C GLY A 250 11.62 8.54 10.44
N LEU A 251 11.33 9.84 10.66
CA LEU A 251 9.96 10.35 10.67
C LEU A 251 9.21 10.07 9.37
N TYR A 252 9.86 10.27 8.22
CA TYR A 252 9.27 9.93 6.92
C TYR A 252 9.00 8.42 6.78
N TRP A 253 9.96 7.57 7.13
CA TRP A 253 9.80 6.11 7.03
C TRP A 253 8.67 5.59 7.93
N HIS A 254 8.57 6.10 9.16
CA HIS A 254 7.48 5.77 10.08
C HIS A 254 6.12 6.25 9.57
N PHE A 255 6.07 7.43 8.95
CA PHE A 255 4.84 7.92 8.33
C PHE A 255 4.38 7.00 7.20
N VAL A 256 5.29 6.57 6.33
CA VAL A 256 5.00 5.63 5.24
C VAL A 256 4.46 4.31 5.81
N ASP A 257 5.11 3.74 6.81
CA ASP A 257 4.66 2.51 7.49
C ASP A 257 3.26 2.68 8.14
N LEU A 258 3.02 3.80 8.82
CA LEU A 258 1.72 4.13 9.40
C LEU A 258 0.63 4.19 8.32
N VAL A 259 0.88 4.87 7.20
CA VAL A 259 -0.06 4.92 6.07
C VAL A 259 -0.36 3.52 5.55
N TRP A 260 0.65 2.66 5.46
CA TRP A 260 0.45 1.27 5.04
C TRP A 260 -0.50 0.51 5.96
N VAL A 261 -0.40 0.67 7.28
CA VAL A 261 -1.31 0.01 8.24
C VAL A 261 -2.77 0.38 7.95
N PHE A 262 -3.05 1.64 7.58
CA PHE A 262 -4.40 2.06 7.19
C PHE A 262 -4.82 1.48 5.84
N VAL A 263 -3.95 1.54 4.82
CA VAL A 263 -4.22 0.95 3.51
C VAL A 263 -4.49 -0.56 3.63
N PHE A 264 -3.64 -1.27 4.39
CA PHE A 264 -3.79 -2.68 4.70
C PHE A 264 -5.16 -2.96 5.33
N THR A 265 -5.53 -2.20 6.35
CA THR A 265 -6.82 -2.37 7.02
C THR A 265 -8.00 -2.17 6.06
N CYS A 266 -7.99 -1.12 5.25
CA CYS A 266 -9.10 -0.79 4.35
C CYS A 266 -9.28 -1.75 3.17
N PHE A 267 -8.18 -2.27 2.61
CA PHE A 267 -8.24 -3.13 1.41
C PHE A 267 -8.24 -4.63 1.74
N TYR A 268 -7.58 -5.05 2.82
CA TYR A 268 -7.32 -6.47 3.07
C TYR A 268 -8.08 -7.03 4.27
N LEU A 269 -8.53 -6.19 5.23
CA LEU A 269 -9.23 -6.67 6.43
C LEU A 269 -10.71 -6.30 6.47
N VAL A 270 -11.06 -5.08 6.07
CA VAL A 270 -12.44 -4.54 6.08
C VAL A 270 -13.06 -4.75 4.71
#